data_AF-A0A225WDN4-F1
#
_entry.id   AF-A0A225WDN4-F1
#
_cell.length_a   1.000
_cell.length_b   1.000
_cell.length_c   1.000
_cell.angle_alpha   90.00
_cell.angle_beta   90.00
_cell.angle_gamma   90.00
#
_symmetry.space_group_name_H-M   'P 1'
#
loop_
_entity.id
_entity.type
_entity.pdbx_description
1 polymer ?
#
loop_
_entity_poly.entity_id
_entity_poly.type
_entity_poly.pdbx_seq_one_letter_code
_entity_poly.pdbx_strand_id
1 'polypeptide(L)'
;MRVHTNDQLFSLTDQLHMGVRFIELDVHWFDGDLRIAHCGGFKSKLLDGMIEVFNEIAKLMGTGIEWDSETIGCKPSLSSIPSKEQRPLTEALKELSTWLHAPENKDEFLMVFFDDEPDLMKWKKVGKLLDYLKEHFPMEEILRPIELVYDTKWPTIEELLRVGRRVVFMSGADYLTYGEEILFVKDSVCNWQEPPLPLVSFPECRFNESKTNIGVPDENFTIFRPETSEIEYGFLNADGQIGINKNLLNEKSLPGVAACGVNIPSPDNITPKRMEGTIWTVPNGHELDAKKCVALMRESKMWQSVDCDAANLVPACVDVNHPRRWQLGSTSVVEADAVAACAALSSAAMEYSVPACGYENGLLHSQLIQHVPSSIVGVWLNAKSFVSDVYSTDENQDFTLVAQESVAQIHDMISVE
;
A
#
# COMPACT_ATOMS: atom_id res chain seq x y z
N MET A 1 -28.95 17.87 0.69
CA MET A 1 -27.66 18.55 0.48
C MET A 1 -26.75 18.10 1.60
N ARG A 2 -25.64 17.46 1.24
CA ARG A 2 -24.66 16.92 2.19
C ARG A 2 -23.38 17.73 2.03
N VAL A 3 -22.74 18.02 3.15
CA VAL A 3 -21.45 18.69 3.21
C VAL A 3 -20.56 17.72 3.97
N HIS A 4 -19.58 17.17 3.29
CA HIS A 4 -18.60 16.25 3.83
C HIS A 4 -17.25 16.70 3.31
N THR A 5 -16.51 17.44 4.15
CA THR A 5 -15.34 18.21 3.71
C THR A 5 -14.04 17.71 4.35
N ASN A 6 -14.10 16.52 4.96
CA ASN A 6 -12.96 15.85 5.55
C ASN A 6 -13.00 14.42 5.06
N ASP A 7 -11.90 13.97 4.47
CA ASP A 7 -11.68 12.61 3.99
C ASP A 7 -11.38 11.63 5.13
N GLN A 8 -10.80 12.07 6.25
CA GLN A 8 -10.33 11.18 7.30
C GLN A 8 -10.74 11.61 8.72
N LEU A 9 -11.31 10.67 9.48
CA LEU A 9 -11.79 10.87 10.85
C LEU A 9 -10.86 10.27 11.91
N PHE A 10 -9.93 9.41 11.51
CA PHE A 10 -8.98 8.72 12.38
C PHE A 10 -7.61 9.41 12.38
N SER A 11 -6.93 9.43 13.53
CA SER A 11 -5.54 9.91 13.58
C SER A 11 -4.63 9.00 12.75
N LEU A 12 -3.39 9.43 12.46
CA LEU A 12 -2.44 8.59 11.75
C LEU A 12 -2.13 7.32 12.56
N THR A 13 -1.95 7.46 13.87
CA THR A 13 -1.76 6.33 14.81
C THR A 13 -2.95 5.36 14.79
N ASP A 14 -4.18 5.87 14.75
CA ASP A 14 -5.37 5.01 14.67
C ASP A 14 -5.41 4.22 13.35
N GLN A 15 -5.02 4.85 12.22
CA GLN A 15 -4.87 4.17 10.94
C GLN A 15 -3.80 3.06 11.01
N LEU A 16 -2.66 3.34 11.63
CA LEU A 16 -1.59 2.36 11.83
C LEU A 16 -2.05 1.18 12.70
N HIS A 17 -2.83 1.43 13.76
CA HIS A 17 -3.45 0.38 14.57
C HIS A 17 -4.52 -0.44 13.83
N MET A 18 -5.12 0.11 12.78
CA MET A 18 -6.01 -0.64 11.88
C MET A 18 -5.26 -1.52 10.86
N GLY A 19 -3.92 -1.55 10.90
CA GLY A 19 -3.07 -2.35 10.00
C GLY A 19 -2.62 -1.63 8.74
N VAL A 20 -2.88 -0.31 8.62
CA VAL A 20 -2.41 0.50 7.49
C VAL A 20 -0.89 0.67 7.59
N ARG A 21 -0.17 0.50 6.47
CA ARG A 21 1.28 0.76 6.35
C ARG A 21 1.65 1.70 5.21
N PHE A 22 0.64 2.15 4.47
CA PHE A 22 0.74 3.21 3.49
C PHE A 22 0.01 4.45 4.01
N ILE A 23 0.72 5.56 4.18
CA ILE A 23 0.18 6.82 4.69
C ILE A 23 0.28 7.87 3.59
N GLU A 24 -0.81 8.58 3.35
CA GLU A 24 -0.90 9.69 2.40
C GLU A 24 -1.07 11.00 3.15
N LEU A 25 -0.34 12.03 2.72
CA LEU A 25 -0.33 13.36 3.32
C LEU A 25 -0.35 14.43 2.23
N ASP A 26 -1.43 15.19 2.13
CA ASP A 26 -1.56 16.33 1.20
C ASP A 26 -0.73 17.51 1.70
N VAL A 27 0.51 17.62 1.23
CA VAL A 27 1.48 18.59 1.76
C VAL A 27 1.50 19.85 0.92
N HIS A 28 1.14 20.98 1.55
CA HIS A 28 1.20 22.29 0.91
C HIS A 28 1.93 23.32 1.77
N TRP A 29 2.51 24.30 1.08
CA TRP A 29 3.10 25.47 1.74
C TRP A 29 2.08 26.59 1.86
N PHE A 30 1.66 26.89 3.09
CA PHE A 30 0.81 28.04 3.37
C PHE A 30 0.89 28.49 4.83
N ASP A 31 0.53 29.75 5.07
CA ASP A 31 0.57 30.36 6.41
C ASP A 31 1.97 30.30 7.06
N GLY A 32 3.02 30.36 6.23
CA GLY A 32 4.42 30.39 6.66
C GLY A 32 5.04 29.02 6.99
N ASP A 33 4.33 27.92 6.74
CA ASP A 33 4.84 26.57 7.02
C ASP A 33 4.34 25.50 6.03
N LEU A 34 4.92 24.30 6.10
CA LEU A 34 4.37 23.10 5.47
C LEU A 34 3.27 22.52 6.36
N ARG A 35 2.10 22.31 5.78
CA ARG A 35 0.91 21.83 6.47
C ARG A 35 0.24 20.74 5.65
N ILE A 36 -0.55 19.93 6.34
CA ILE A 36 -1.37 18.89 5.74
C ILE A 36 -2.78 19.43 5.61
N ALA A 37 -3.26 19.50 4.37
CA ALA A 37 -4.60 19.94 4.07
C ALA A 37 -4.98 19.51 2.66
N HIS A 38 -6.18 18.94 2.50
CA HIS A 38 -6.75 18.74 1.18
C HIS A 38 -7.02 20.10 0.52
N CYS A 39 -6.19 20.45 -0.44
CA CYS A 39 -6.27 21.68 -1.23
C CYS A 39 -6.37 21.34 -2.71
N GLY A 40 -6.96 22.24 -3.50
CA GLY A 40 -7.13 22.01 -4.93
C GLY A 40 -8.34 21.13 -5.27
N GLY A 41 -8.30 20.51 -6.45
CA GLY A 41 -9.39 19.71 -7.03
C GLY A 41 -10.39 20.49 -7.89
N PHE A 42 -10.37 21.82 -7.85
CA PHE A 42 -11.23 22.66 -8.68
C PHE A 42 -10.53 23.05 -9.99
N LYS A 43 -10.34 22.08 -10.90
CA LYS A 43 -9.84 22.36 -12.26
C LYS A 43 -10.89 23.14 -13.07
N SER A 44 -11.02 24.43 -12.77
CA SER A 44 -11.88 25.38 -13.48
C SER A 44 -11.00 26.43 -14.13
N LYS A 45 -10.95 26.41 -15.46
CA LYS A 45 -10.26 27.44 -16.27
C LYS A 45 -10.66 28.87 -15.92
N LEU A 46 -11.84 29.05 -15.32
CA LEU A 46 -12.34 30.34 -14.85
C LEU A 46 -11.64 30.81 -13.56
N LEU A 47 -11.36 29.89 -12.63
CA LEU A 47 -10.67 30.17 -11.37
C LEU A 47 -9.18 30.42 -11.63
N ASP A 48 -8.54 29.60 -12.47
CA ASP A 48 -7.12 29.75 -12.84
C ASP A 48 -6.83 31.15 -13.41
N GLY A 49 -7.67 31.62 -14.34
CA GLY A 49 -7.54 32.95 -14.95
C GLY A 49 -7.81 34.11 -13.98
N MET A 50 -8.63 33.91 -12.95
CA MET A 50 -8.83 34.92 -11.91
C MET A 50 -7.62 35.00 -10.97
N ILE A 51 -7.02 33.86 -10.60
CA ILE A 51 -5.85 33.80 -9.72
C ILE A 51 -4.62 34.43 -10.38
N GLU A 52 -4.38 34.16 -11.67
CA GLU A 52 -3.29 34.81 -12.40
C GLU A 52 -3.39 36.35 -12.32
N VAL A 53 -4.59 36.89 -12.49
CA VAL A 53 -4.83 38.34 -12.40
C VAL A 53 -4.58 38.87 -10.99
N PHE A 54 -5.02 38.16 -9.94
CA PHE A 54 -4.77 38.58 -8.55
C PHE A 54 -3.28 38.51 -8.18
N ASN A 55 -2.58 37.48 -8.63
CA ASN A 55 -1.14 37.33 -8.40
C ASN A 55 -0.33 38.43 -9.08
N GLU A 56 -0.70 38.83 -10.31
CA GLU A 56 -0.05 39.95 -11.00
C GLU A 56 -0.29 41.29 -10.28
N ILE A 57 -1.52 41.52 -9.77
CA ILE A 57 -1.83 42.72 -8.97
C ILE A 57 -1.03 42.73 -7.66
N ALA A 58 -0.87 41.58 -7.00
CA ALA A 58 -0.15 41.52 -5.74
C ALA A 58 1.37 41.66 -5.89
N LYS A 59 1.95 41.12 -6.97
CA LYS A 59 3.34 41.40 -7.36
C LYS A 59 3.55 42.90 -7.57
N LEU A 60 2.60 43.59 -8.21
CA LEU A 60 2.59 45.05 -8.39
C LEU A 60 2.52 45.82 -7.07
N MET A 61 1.94 45.24 -6.01
CA MET A 61 1.88 45.82 -4.67
C MET A 61 3.07 45.46 -3.75
N GLY A 62 4.08 44.76 -4.27
CA GLY A 62 5.28 44.39 -3.51
C GLY A 62 5.06 43.26 -2.49
N THR A 63 3.92 42.58 -2.55
CA THR A 63 3.60 41.40 -1.75
C THR A 63 3.65 40.18 -2.67
N GLY A 64 4.69 39.36 -2.56
CA GLY A 64 4.69 38.04 -3.20
C GLY A 64 3.59 37.21 -2.55
N ILE A 65 2.54 36.87 -3.31
CA ILE A 65 1.54 35.92 -2.85
C ILE A 65 1.95 34.54 -3.38
N GLU A 66 2.25 33.62 -2.47
CA GLU A 66 2.44 32.19 -2.73
C GLU A 66 1.04 31.54 -2.73
N TRP A 67 0.30 31.69 -3.84
CA TRP A 67 -1.06 31.16 -4.02
C TRP A 67 -1.30 30.83 -5.49
N ASP A 68 -1.94 29.70 -5.76
CA ASP A 68 -2.27 29.16 -7.08
C ASP A 68 -3.54 28.28 -7.02
N SER A 69 -3.89 27.63 -8.13
CA SER A 69 -5.10 26.81 -8.23
C SER A 69 -5.13 25.66 -7.24
N GLU A 70 -3.96 25.09 -6.94
CA GLU A 70 -3.81 23.94 -6.04
C GLU A 70 -3.84 24.34 -4.56
N THR A 71 -3.51 25.59 -4.24
CA THR A 71 -3.69 26.14 -2.88
C THR A 71 -5.06 26.83 -2.69
N ILE A 72 -5.94 26.84 -3.70
CA ILE A 72 -7.36 27.12 -3.47
C ILE A 72 -7.94 26.00 -2.61
N GLY A 73 -8.63 26.35 -1.52
CA GLY A 73 -9.09 25.35 -0.56
C GLY A 73 -8.13 25.12 0.59
N CYS A 74 -6.89 25.62 0.51
CA CYS A 74 -6.06 25.88 1.69
C CYS A 74 -6.44 27.20 2.35
N LYS A 75 -6.62 28.30 1.57
CA LYS A 75 -6.81 29.67 2.13
C LYS A 75 -7.60 30.64 1.20
N PRO A 76 -8.94 30.70 1.22
CA PRO A 76 -9.80 30.19 2.28
C PRO A 76 -9.91 28.67 2.23
N SER A 77 -9.99 28.06 3.40
CA SER A 77 -10.13 26.62 3.50
C SER A 77 -11.49 26.16 3.00
N LEU A 78 -11.52 25.06 2.22
CA LEU A 78 -12.75 24.40 1.80
C LEU A 78 -13.07 23.16 2.66
N SER A 79 -12.14 22.73 3.52
CA SER A 79 -12.32 21.57 4.41
C SER A 79 -13.17 21.85 5.66
N SER A 80 -13.72 23.06 5.79
CA SER A 80 -14.33 23.61 7.02
C SER A 80 -13.35 23.81 8.19
N ILE A 81 -12.08 23.44 8.05
CA ILE A 81 -11.02 23.69 9.04
C ILE A 81 -10.29 24.98 8.65
N PRO A 82 -10.25 26.02 9.49
CA PRO A 82 -9.51 27.25 9.18
C PRO A 82 -8.05 26.97 8.80
N SER A 83 -7.48 27.68 7.81
CA SER A 83 -6.12 27.44 7.31
C SER A 83 -5.06 27.39 8.43
N LYS A 84 -5.16 28.29 9.41
CA LYS A 84 -4.25 28.36 10.56
C LYS A 84 -4.34 27.14 11.50
N GLU A 85 -5.47 26.44 11.46
CA GLU A 85 -5.81 25.24 12.26
C GLU A 85 -5.51 23.95 11.50
N GLN A 86 -5.16 24.02 10.21
CA GLN A 86 -4.68 22.86 9.45
C GLN A 86 -3.39 22.34 10.08
N ARG A 87 -3.26 21.01 10.15
CA ARG A 87 -2.19 20.36 10.91
C ARG A 87 -0.82 20.69 10.32
N PRO A 88 0.17 21.12 11.12
CA PRO A 88 1.56 21.23 10.65
C PRO A 88 2.13 19.88 10.25
N LEU A 89 2.94 19.83 9.18
CA LEU A 89 3.56 18.59 8.72
C LEU A 89 4.47 17.97 9.79
N THR A 90 5.21 18.78 10.53
CA THR A 90 6.11 18.33 11.62
C THR A 90 5.36 17.52 12.68
N GLU A 91 4.15 17.94 13.06
CA GLU A 91 3.34 17.20 14.04
C GLU A 91 2.85 15.85 13.49
N ALA A 92 2.63 15.72 12.18
CA ALA A 92 2.32 14.43 11.57
C ALA A 92 3.54 13.53 11.48
N LEU A 93 4.68 14.04 11.01
CA LEU A 93 5.93 13.29 10.96
C LEU A 93 6.36 12.82 12.35
N LYS A 94 6.18 13.65 13.37
CA LYS A 94 6.41 13.27 14.77
C LYS A 94 5.49 12.14 15.24
N GLU A 95 4.20 12.16 14.87
CA GLU A 95 3.28 11.07 15.20
C GLU A 95 3.72 9.75 14.55
N LEU A 96 4.04 9.79 13.26
CA LEU A 96 4.51 8.62 12.50
C LEU A 96 5.83 8.07 13.06
N SER A 97 6.81 8.94 13.29
CA SER A 97 8.12 8.61 13.88
C SER A 97 7.96 8.00 15.27
N THR A 98 7.16 8.64 16.16
CA THR A 98 6.90 8.12 17.51
C THR A 98 6.31 6.71 17.47
N TRP A 99 5.36 6.46 16.57
CA TRP A 99 4.79 5.13 16.39
C TRP A 99 5.82 4.14 15.86
N LEU A 100 6.56 4.49 14.81
CA LEU A 100 7.55 3.60 14.18
C LEU A 100 8.68 3.22 15.15
N HIS A 101 9.13 4.14 15.99
CA HIS A 101 10.20 3.90 16.97
C HIS A 101 9.73 3.28 18.29
N ALA A 102 8.43 2.98 18.44
CA ALA A 102 7.93 2.27 19.60
C ALA A 102 8.47 0.81 19.62
N PRO A 103 8.88 0.27 20.78
CA PRO A 103 9.46 -1.08 20.86
C PRO A 103 8.59 -2.19 20.27
N GLU A 104 7.27 -2.08 20.42
CA GLU A 104 6.28 -3.01 19.88
C GLU A 104 6.22 -3.00 18.35
N ASN A 105 6.70 -1.95 17.71
CA ASN A 105 6.64 -1.75 16.26
C ASN A 105 8.00 -1.96 15.59
N LYS A 106 8.99 -2.56 16.27
CA LYS A 106 10.37 -2.71 15.78
C LYS A 106 10.47 -3.40 14.39
N ASP A 107 9.53 -4.27 14.08
CA ASP A 107 9.48 -5.06 12.84
C ASP A 107 8.55 -4.43 11.78
N GLU A 108 8.14 -3.18 11.99
CA GLU A 108 7.26 -2.44 11.08
C GLU A 108 8.03 -1.63 10.04
N PHE A 109 7.42 -1.50 8.86
CA PHE A 109 7.88 -0.68 7.75
C PHE A 109 6.76 0.24 7.26
N LEU A 110 7.09 1.51 7.00
CA LEU A 110 6.13 2.51 6.52
C LEU A 110 6.44 2.99 5.10
N MET A 111 5.38 3.10 4.30
CA MET A 111 5.39 3.82 3.04
C MET A 111 4.65 5.14 3.24
N VAL A 112 5.33 6.27 3.11
CA VAL A 112 4.74 7.59 3.32
C VAL A 112 4.76 8.34 1.99
N PHE A 113 3.58 8.64 1.47
CA PHE A 113 3.35 9.39 0.24
C PHE A 113 2.92 10.81 0.58
N PHE A 114 3.65 11.78 0.06
CA PHE A 114 3.26 13.17 0.05
C PHE A 114 2.53 13.44 -1.26
N ASP A 115 1.23 13.71 -1.19
CA ASP A 115 0.47 14.22 -2.34
C ASP A 115 0.77 15.72 -2.47
N ASP A 116 2.02 16.00 -2.84
CA ASP A 116 2.59 17.32 -3.01
C ASP A 116 2.77 17.65 -4.49
N GLU A 117 2.88 18.94 -4.77
CA GLU A 117 2.86 19.48 -6.13
C GLU A 117 4.20 20.16 -6.49
N PRO A 118 4.45 20.48 -7.77
CA PRO A 118 5.64 21.21 -8.22
C PRO A 118 5.79 22.62 -7.63
N ASP A 119 4.77 23.14 -6.94
CA ASP A 119 4.77 24.44 -6.28
C ASP A 119 5.82 24.52 -5.15
N LEU A 120 6.06 23.43 -4.41
CA LEU A 120 7.12 23.39 -3.40
C LEU A 120 8.50 23.61 -4.01
N MET A 121 8.76 23.11 -5.22
CA MET A 121 10.00 23.43 -5.94
C MET A 121 10.02 24.90 -6.36
N LYS A 122 8.94 25.39 -6.97
CA LYS A 122 8.80 26.78 -7.43
C LYS A 122 9.03 27.78 -6.30
N TRP A 123 8.56 27.48 -5.10
CA TRP A 123 8.70 28.33 -3.91
C TRP A 123 9.93 27.99 -3.05
N LYS A 124 10.79 27.08 -3.51
CA LYS A 124 12.04 26.67 -2.82
C LYS A 124 11.79 26.12 -1.42
N LYS A 125 10.74 25.32 -1.26
CA LYS A 125 10.32 24.69 0.01
C LYS A 125 10.71 23.21 0.11
N VAL A 126 11.16 22.59 -0.99
CA VAL A 126 11.65 21.19 -0.99
C VAL A 126 12.72 20.96 0.09
N GLY A 127 13.71 21.86 0.21
CA GLY A 127 14.74 21.73 1.26
C GLY A 127 14.15 21.71 2.67
N LYS A 128 13.10 22.48 2.92
CA LYS A 128 12.40 22.49 4.22
C LYS A 128 11.61 21.20 4.46
N LEU A 129 11.00 20.62 3.43
CA LEU A 129 10.41 19.28 3.51
C LEU A 129 11.47 18.25 3.93
N LEU A 130 12.62 18.24 3.23
CA LEU A 130 13.72 17.31 3.55
C LEU A 130 14.28 17.52 4.96
N ASP A 131 14.43 18.76 5.41
CA ASP A 131 14.87 19.06 6.78
C ASP A 131 13.90 18.48 7.82
N TYR A 132 12.59 18.59 7.59
CA TYR A 132 11.57 18.01 8.48
C TYR A 132 11.65 16.47 8.51
N LEU A 133 11.91 15.81 7.37
CA LEU A 133 12.11 14.36 7.36
C LEU A 133 13.34 13.96 8.19
N LYS A 134 14.46 14.66 8.02
CA LYS A 134 15.72 14.40 8.75
C LYS A 134 15.62 14.71 10.24
N GLU A 135 14.73 15.61 10.64
CA GLU A 135 14.46 15.92 12.05
C GLU A 135 13.75 14.77 12.77
N HIS A 136 12.87 14.04 12.06
CA HIS A 136 12.02 13.02 12.66
C HIS A 136 12.45 11.58 12.39
N PHE A 137 13.21 11.34 11.33
CA PHE A 137 13.64 10.00 10.90
C PHE A 137 15.16 9.99 10.69
N PRO A 138 15.90 9.12 11.42
CA PRO A 138 17.32 8.90 11.16
C PRO A 138 17.59 8.51 9.70
N MET A 139 18.67 9.01 9.11
CA MET A 139 18.97 8.76 7.70
C MET A 139 19.22 7.27 7.39
N GLU A 140 19.72 6.52 8.37
CA GLU A 140 19.99 5.09 8.27
C GLU A 140 18.73 4.23 8.10
N GLU A 141 17.58 4.67 8.60
CA GLU A 141 16.32 3.90 8.48
C GLU A 141 15.52 4.25 7.23
N ILE A 142 15.87 5.34 6.54
CA ILE A 142 15.23 5.76 5.30
C ILE A 142 15.80 4.94 4.14
N LEU A 143 14.94 4.25 3.40
CA LEU A 143 15.27 3.74 2.09
C LEU A 143 15.38 4.92 1.12
N ARG A 144 16.55 5.09 0.48
CA ARG A 144 16.83 6.23 -0.40
C ARG A 144 16.87 5.82 -1.87
N PRO A 145 16.52 6.73 -2.80
CA PRO A 145 16.60 6.45 -4.24
C PRO A 145 17.95 5.92 -4.72
N ILE A 146 19.05 6.50 -4.25
CA ILE A 146 20.41 6.08 -4.63
C ILE A 146 20.77 4.64 -4.22
N GLU A 147 20.01 4.05 -3.29
CA GLU A 147 20.24 2.69 -2.77
C GLU A 147 19.53 1.63 -3.62
N LEU A 148 18.65 2.06 -4.54
CA LEU A 148 18.05 1.19 -5.54
C LEU A 148 18.74 1.40 -6.88
N VAL A 149 19.43 0.37 -7.36
CA VAL A 149 19.95 0.35 -8.72
C VAL A 149 18.75 0.18 -9.66
N TYR A 150 18.50 1.17 -10.52
CA TYR A 150 17.55 1.06 -11.63
C TYR A 150 17.83 -0.24 -12.39
N ASP A 151 16.78 -1.04 -12.64
CA ASP A 151 16.78 -2.40 -13.23
C ASP A 151 16.90 -3.59 -12.25
N THR A 152 16.96 -3.36 -10.94
CA THR A 152 16.82 -4.45 -9.95
C THR A 152 15.37 -4.60 -9.46
N LYS A 153 14.97 -5.84 -9.17
CA LYS A 153 13.71 -6.15 -8.47
C LYS A 153 13.68 -5.36 -7.16
N TRP A 154 12.56 -4.71 -6.82
CA TRP A 154 12.44 -4.05 -5.52
C TRP A 154 12.66 -5.06 -4.38
N PRO A 155 13.40 -4.66 -3.33
CA PRO A 155 13.60 -5.52 -2.17
C PRO A 155 12.28 -5.76 -1.46
N THR A 156 12.17 -6.94 -0.85
CA THR A 156 11.08 -7.27 0.06
C THR A 156 11.18 -6.43 1.34
N ILE A 157 10.05 -6.28 2.04
CA ILE A 157 10.02 -5.60 3.35
C ILE A 157 10.97 -6.28 4.35
N GLU A 158 11.05 -7.61 4.33
CA GLU A 158 11.97 -8.36 5.19
C GLU A 158 13.45 -8.03 4.90
N GLU A 159 13.83 -7.94 3.62
CA GLU A 159 15.20 -7.55 3.23
C GLU A 159 15.52 -6.12 3.68
N LEU A 160 14.56 -5.20 3.57
CA LEU A 160 14.68 -3.83 4.04
C LEU A 160 14.87 -3.77 5.55
N LEU A 161 14.05 -4.47 6.32
CA LEU A 161 14.16 -4.54 7.78
C LEU A 161 15.50 -5.15 8.22
N ARG A 162 15.99 -6.20 7.55
CA ARG A 162 17.28 -6.84 7.86
C ARG A 162 18.47 -5.90 7.73
N VAL A 163 18.41 -4.93 6.82
CA VAL A 163 19.46 -3.91 6.64
C VAL A 163 19.13 -2.59 7.33
N GLY A 164 18.13 -2.60 8.23
CA GLY A 164 17.79 -1.48 9.10
C GLY A 164 16.89 -0.42 8.46
N ARG A 165 16.34 -0.64 7.25
CA ARG A 165 15.38 0.27 6.63
C ARG A 165 13.99 0.03 7.18
N ARG A 166 13.30 1.13 7.50
CA ARG A 166 12.00 1.12 8.17
C ARG A 166 10.99 2.08 7.54
N VAL A 167 11.43 2.98 6.66
CA VAL A 167 10.54 3.91 5.98
C VAL A 167 11.01 4.22 4.57
N VAL A 168 10.05 4.40 3.65
CA VAL A 168 10.27 5.00 2.34
C VAL A 168 9.37 6.22 2.18
N PHE A 169 9.93 7.29 1.64
CA PHE A 169 9.21 8.53 1.36
C PHE A 169 9.04 8.72 -0.14
N MET A 170 7.82 9.09 -0.54
CA MET A 170 7.42 9.29 -1.92
C MET A 170 6.79 10.67 -2.08
N SER A 171 7.02 11.31 -3.22
CA SER A 171 6.43 12.59 -3.59
C SER A 171 5.56 12.43 -4.83
N GLY A 172 4.48 13.21 -4.90
CA GLY A 172 3.61 13.33 -6.07
C GLY A 172 4.30 14.09 -7.20
N ALA A 173 5.25 14.95 -6.85
CA ALA A 173 6.04 15.74 -7.79
C ALA A 173 7.45 15.19 -8.02
N ASP A 174 7.96 15.35 -9.25
CA ASP A 174 9.38 15.13 -9.54
C ASP A 174 10.19 16.38 -9.17
N TYR A 175 10.88 16.31 -8.02
CA TYR A 175 11.75 17.39 -7.55
C TYR A 175 13.15 17.40 -8.17
N LEU A 176 13.39 16.61 -9.22
CA LEU A 176 14.69 16.45 -9.86
C LEU A 176 15.78 16.17 -8.80
N THR A 177 16.96 16.76 -8.96
CA THR A 177 18.09 16.58 -8.05
C THR A 177 17.90 17.21 -6.67
N TYR A 178 16.82 17.97 -6.42
CA TYR A 178 16.59 18.60 -5.12
C TYR A 178 15.90 17.66 -4.12
N GLY A 179 15.20 16.63 -4.58
CA GLY A 179 14.48 15.67 -3.73
C GLY A 179 15.15 14.29 -3.66
N GLU A 180 15.98 13.93 -4.64
CA GLU A 180 16.51 12.58 -4.86
C GLU A 180 17.35 11.99 -3.70
N GLU A 181 17.76 12.82 -2.74
CA GLU A 181 18.46 12.35 -1.54
C GLU A 181 17.59 11.41 -0.69
N ILE A 182 16.27 11.68 -0.62
CA ILE A 182 15.32 10.99 0.27
C ILE A 182 14.04 10.57 -0.47
N LEU A 183 13.56 11.39 -1.40
CA LEU A 183 12.24 11.23 -1.98
C LEU A 183 12.29 10.41 -3.28
N PHE A 184 11.51 9.34 -3.31
CA PHE A 184 11.13 8.71 -4.57
C PHE A 184 10.02 9.52 -5.24
N VAL A 185 10.00 9.53 -6.58
CA VAL A 185 8.79 9.92 -7.31
C VAL A 185 7.84 8.74 -7.26
N LYS A 186 6.58 8.93 -6.86
CA LYS A 186 5.63 7.82 -6.61
C LYS A 186 5.55 6.82 -7.77
N ASP A 187 5.56 7.31 -9.01
CA ASP A 187 5.43 6.49 -10.22
C ASP A 187 6.64 5.56 -10.46
N SER A 188 7.77 5.81 -9.79
CA SER A 188 8.96 4.94 -9.84
C SER A 188 8.92 3.77 -8.84
N VAL A 189 7.94 3.76 -7.94
CA VAL A 189 7.81 2.75 -6.89
C VAL A 189 6.86 1.64 -7.34
N CYS A 190 7.39 0.41 -7.49
CA CYS A 190 6.59 -0.79 -7.74
C CYS A 190 5.50 -0.64 -8.82
N ASN A 191 5.88 -0.14 -10.01
CA ASN A 191 5.00 0.07 -11.17
C ASN A 191 3.62 0.62 -10.75
N TRP A 192 3.63 1.70 -9.97
CA TRP A 192 2.45 2.32 -9.39
C TRP A 192 1.41 2.68 -10.44
N GLN A 193 0.14 2.32 -10.19
CA GLN A 193 -0.97 2.60 -11.09
C GLN A 193 -2.21 3.07 -10.33
N GLU A 194 -2.84 4.12 -10.85
CA GLU A 194 -4.09 4.70 -10.34
C GLU A 194 -5.22 4.51 -11.37
N PRO A 195 -5.66 3.28 -11.65
CA PRO A 195 -6.70 3.04 -12.64
C PRO A 195 -8.07 3.50 -12.12
N PRO A 196 -8.93 4.07 -12.99
CA PRO A 196 -10.26 4.50 -12.60
C PRO A 196 -11.19 3.30 -12.35
N LEU A 197 -12.08 3.44 -11.37
CA LEU A 197 -13.20 2.52 -11.15
C LEU A 197 -14.31 2.77 -12.18
N PRO A 198 -15.16 1.77 -12.52
CA PRO A 198 -15.41 0.52 -11.79
C PRO A 198 -14.45 -0.63 -12.15
N LEU A 199 -14.28 -1.53 -11.19
CA LEU A 199 -13.57 -2.81 -11.35
C LEU A 199 -14.57 -3.93 -11.60
N VAL A 200 -14.36 -4.73 -12.65
CA VAL A 200 -15.09 -5.98 -12.87
C VAL A 200 -14.69 -6.96 -11.77
N SER A 201 -15.67 -7.62 -11.16
CA SER A 201 -15.44 -8.57 -10.07
C SER A 201 -14.53 -9.74 -10.49
N PHE A 202 -14.02 -10.45 -9.48
CA PHE A 202 -13.35 -11.74 -9.66
C PHE A 202 -14.21 -12.72 -10.49
N PRO A 203 -13.62 -13.51 -11.41
CA PRO A 203 -12.19 -13.68 -11.65
C PRO A 203 -11.57 -12.68 -12.64
N GLU A 204 -12.37 -11.88 -13.35
CA GLU A 204 -11.83 -11.03 -14.41
C GLU A 204 -10.92 -9.93 -13.86
N CYS A 205 -11.31 -9.28 -12.75
CA CYS A 205 -10.52 -8.25 -12.05
C CYS A 205 -9.89 -7.22 -13.01
N ARG A 206 -10.73 -6.59 -13.83
CA ARG A 206 -10.33 -5.56 -14.82
C ARG A 206 -11.00 -4.23 -14.55
N PHE A 207 -10.22 -3.18 -14.53
CA PHE A 207 -10.73 -1.80 -14.48
C PHE A 207 -11.38 -1.51 -15.83
N ASN A 208 -12.65 -1.10 -15.81
CA ASN A 208 -13.47 -0.96 -17.02
C ASN A 208 -14.08 0.44 -17.06
N GLU A 209 -13.25 1.42 -17.40
CA GLU A 209 -13.71 2.60 -18.12
C GLU A 209 -13.35 2.45 -19.61
N SER A 210 -14.17 3.07 -20.47
CA SER A 210 -14.19 2.95 -21.94
C SER A 210 -12.86 3.10 -22.70
N LYS A 211 -11.74 3.36 -22.02
CA LYS A 211 -10.41 3.61 -22.60
C LYS A 211 -9.24 2.85 -21.94
N THR A 212 -9.40 2.31 -20.73
CA THR A 212 -8.29 1.72 -19.95
C THR A 212 -8.62 0.29 -19.54
N ASN A 213 -8.34 -0.67 -20.42
CA ASN A 213 -8.50 -2.10 -20.12
C ASN A 213 -7.31 -2.61 -19.29
N ILE A 214 -7.18 -2.09 -18.07
CA ILE A 214 -6.11 -2.46 -17.13
C ILE A 214 -6.62 -3.62 -16.28
N GLY A 215 -5.87 -4.71 -16.24
CA GLY A 215 -6.15 -5.85 -15.38
C GLY A 215 -4.96 -6.11 -14.47
N VAL A 216 -5.14 -7.00 -13.51
CA VAL A 216 -4.08 -7.39 -12.59
C VAL A 216 -2.99 -8.14 -13.40
N PRO A 217 -1.77 -7.59 -13.61
CA PRO A 217 -0.75 -8.14 -14.52
C PRO A 217 -0.20 -9.48 -14.01
N ASP A 218 0.53 -10.26 -14.81
CA ASP A 218 1.10 -11.54 -14.32
C ASP A 218 2.29 -11.31 -13.34
N GLU A 219 2.71 -10.05 -13.14
CA GLU A 219 3.86 -9.67 -12.31
C GLU A 219 3.43 -9.24 -10.89
N ASN A 220 4.16 -9.70 -9.87
CA ASN A 220 3.99 -9.27 -8.48
C ASN A 220 4.81 -8.01 -8.19
N PHE A 221 4.61 -6.99 -9.03
CA PHE A 221 5.39 -5.76 -9.00
C PHE A 221 4.54 -4.51 -9.26
N THR A 222 3.21 -4.60 -9.18
CA THR A 222 2.31 -3.46 -9.43
C THR A 222 1.54 -3.13 -8.17
N ILE A 223 1.61 -1.87 -7.76
CA ILE A 223 0.71 -1.27 -6.77
C ILE A 223 -0.49 -0.67 -7.49
N PHE A 224 -1.70 -1.13 -7.13
CA PHE A 224 -2.94 -0.48 -7.55
C PHE A 224 -3.51 0.39 -6.43
N ARG A 225 -3.69 1.69 -6.74
CA ARG A 225 -4.37 2.67 -5.90
C ARG A 225 -5.50 3.35 -6.70
N PRO A 226 -6.68 2.73 -6.86
CA PRO A 226 -7.79 3.41 -7.50
C PRO A 226 -8.25 4.59 -6.65
N GLU A 227 -8.22 5.79 -7.22
CA GLU A 227 -8.63 7.00 -6.53
C GLU A 227 -10.15 7.10 -6.39
N THR A 228 -10.61 7.29 -5.17
CA THR A 228 -11.99 7.67 -4.83
C THR A 228 -11.98 8.74 -3.76
N SER A 229 -13.04 9.54 -3.71
CA SER A 229 -13.21 10.53 -2.65
C SER A 229 -14.68 10.61 -2.24
N GLU A 230 -14.95 10.45 -0.94
CA GLU A 230 -16.25 10.63 -0.30
C GLU A 230 -16.58 12.13 -0.08
N ILE A 231 -15.63 13.04 -0.35
CA ILE A 231 -15.79 14.49 -0.15
C ILE A 231 -16.93 15.05 -1.02
N GLU A 232 -17.82 15.82 -0.39
CA GLU A 232 -18.96 16.49 -1.03
C GLU A 232 -19.07 17.95 -0.57
N TYR A 233 -18.98 18.88 -1.52
CA TYR A 233 -19.13 20.32 -1.29
C TYR A 233 -20.55 20.78 -1.62
N GLY A 234 -21.56 20.21 -0.94
CA GLY A 234 -22.96 20.60 -1.09
C GLY A 234 -23.61 20.04 -2.36
N PHE A 235 -23.39 20.71 -3.50
CA PHE A 235 -23.87 20.30 -4.83
C PHE A 235 -22.74 19.88 -5.77
N LEU A 236 -21.49 20.03 -5.32
CA LEU A 236 -20.30 19.61 -6.05
C LEU A 236 -19.77 18.29 -5.47
N ASN A 237 -19.34 17.42 -6.37
CA ASN A 237 -18.61 16.19 -6.05
C ASN A 237 -17.14 16.52 -5.71
N ALA A 238 -16.33 15.50 -5.42
CA ALA A 238 -14.92 15.66 -5.06
C ALA A 238 -14.08 16.31 -6.19
N ASP A 239 -14.44 16.09 -7.46
CA ASP A 239 -13.80 16.72 -8.63
C ASP A 239 -14.25 18.18 -8.86
N GLY A 240 -15.04 18.76 -7.95
CA GLY A 240 -15.59 20.10 -8.09
C GLY A 240 -16.68 20.23 -9.16
N GLN A 241 -17.28 19.12 -9.61
CA GLN A 241 -18.33 19.08 -10.63
C GLN A 241 -19.72 18.96 -10.01
N ILE A 242 -20.75 19.53 -10.65
CA ILE A 242 -22.14 19.37 -10.19
C ILE A 242 -22.54 17.89 -10.28
N GLY A 243 -22.88 17.28 -9.15
CA GLY A 243 -23.27 15.88 -9.11
C GLY A 243 -22.96 15.19 -7.79
N ILE A 244 -22.93 13.86 -7.84
CA ILE A 244 -22.56 12.98 -6.73
C ILE A 244 -21.25 12.27 -7.07
N ASN A 245 -20.49 11.88 -6.05
CA ASN A 245 -19.36 10.97 -6.22
C ASN A 245 -19.84 9.62 -6.76
N LYS A 246 -19.09 9.07 -7.71
CA LYS A 246 -19.40 7.78 -8.35
C LYS A 246 -18.36 6.75 -7.92
N ASN A 247 -18.75 5.48 -8.02
CA ASN A 247 -17.86 4.34 -7.79
C ASN A 247 -17.17 4.32 -6.41
N LEU A 248 -17.79 4.93 -5.39
CA LEU A 248 -17.27 4.92 -4.03
C LEU A 248 -17.05 3.49 -3.51
N LEU A 249 -15.92 3.29 -2.84
CA LEU A 249 -15.64 2.06 -2.12
C LEU A 249 -16.29 2.14 -0.73
N ASN A 250 -17.00 1.09 -0.35
CA ASN A 250 -17.69 1.00 0.94
C ASN A 250 -17.59 -0.43 1.47
N GLU A 251 -18.25 -0.72 2.60
CA GLU A 251 -18.19 -2.02 3.27
C GLU A 251 -18.65 -3.19 2.37
N LYS A 252 -19.42 -2.90 1.31
CA LYS A 252 -19.89 -3.90 0.35
C LYS A 252 -18.97 -4.04 -0.86
N SER A 253 -18.44 -2.94 -1.40
CA SER A 253 -17.63 -2.96 -2.64
C SER A 253 -16.14 -3.18 -2.37
N LEU A 254 -15.58 -2.63 -1.29
CA LEU A 254 -14.15 -2.69 -0.99
C LEU A 254 -13.63 -4.14 -0.86
N PRO A 255 -14.31 -5.08 -0.17
CA PRO A 255 -13.83 -6.46 -0.08
C PRO A 255 -13.63 -7.14 -1.45
N GLY A 256 -14.52 -6.85 -2.41
CA GLY A 256 -14.40 -7.39 -3.76
C GLY A 256 -13.23 -6.79 -4.55
N VAL A 257 -12.88 -5.54 -4.26
CA VAL A 257 -11.73 -4.83 -4.85
C VAL A 257 -10.42 -5.34 -4.27
N ALA A 258 -10.34 -5.53 -2.94
CA ALA A 258 -9.21 -6.16 -2.26
C ALA A 258 -9.01 -7.61 -2.73
N ALA A 259 -10.09 -8.37 -2.92
CA ALA A 259 -10.05 -9.72 -3.47
C ALA A 259 -9.54 -9.78 -4.93
N CYS A 260 -9.51 -8.65 -5.63
CA CYS A 260 -8.89 -8.50 -6.95
C CYS A 260 -7.44 -8.02 -6.89
N GLY A 261 -6.81 -8.00 -5.71
CA GLY A 261 -5.40 -7.65 -5.56
C GLY A 261 -5.13 -6.15 -5.64
N VAL A 262 -6.14 -5.30 -5.39
CA VAL A 262 -5.92 -3.87 -5.18
C VAL A 262 -5.26 -3.66 -3.82
N ASN A 263 -4.16 -2.90 -3.81
CA ASN A 263 -3.28 -2.77 -2.65
C ASN A 263 -3.72 -1.63 -1.73
N ILE A 264 -4.05 -0.48 -2.28
CA ILE A 264 -4.22 0.77 -1.53
C ILE A 264 -5.59 1.36 -1.88
N PRO A 265 -6.63 1.19 -1.04
CA PRO A 265 -7.82 2.01 -1.19
C PRO A 265 -7.49 3.46 -0.81
N SER A 266 -8.19 4.43 -1.39
CA SER A 266 -8.01 5.84 -1.01
C SER A 266 -8.19 6.07 0.50
N PRO A 267 -7.48 7.04 1.10
CA PRO A 267 -7.47 7.24 2.55
C PRO A 267 -8.85 7.41 3.19
N ASP A 268 -9.79 8.02 2.47
CA ASP A 268 -11.18 8.19 2.88
C ASP A 268 -11.97 6.89 3.06
N ASN A 269 -11.48 5.80 2.48
CA ASN A 269 -12.06 4.47 2.64
C ASN A 269 -11.58 3.75 3.91
N ILE A 270 -10.68 4.34 4.70
CA ILE A 270 -10.14 3.67 5.89
C ILE A 270 -11.11 3.85 7.06
N THR A 271 -11.86 2.78 7.36
CA THR A 271 -12.63 2.64 8.60
C THR A 271 -12.41 1.25 9.19
N PRO A 272 -12.62 1.03 10.51
CA PRO A 272 -12.39 -0.29 11.11
C PRO A 272 -13.12 -1.42 10.37
N LYS A 273 -14.37 -1.18 9.97
CA LYS A 273 -15.19 -2.16 9.26
C LYS A 273 -14.75 -2.38 7.81
N ARG A 274 -14.29 -1.32 7.13
CA ARG A 274 -13.77 -1.42 5.75
C ARG A 274 -12.44 -2.18 5.75
N MET A 275 -11.53 -1.85 6.67
CA MET A 275 -10.25 -2.53 6.85
C MET A 275 -10.42 -4.01 7.22
N GLU A 276 -11.32 -4.33 8.17
CA GLU A 276 -11.67 -5.72 8.49
C GLU A 276 -12.14 -6.50 7.24
N GLY A 277 -12.92 -5.86 6.37
CA GLY A 277 -13.41 -6.46 5.13
C GLY A 277 -12.34 -6.71 4.06
N THR A 278 -11.13 -6.15 4.20
CA THR A 278 -10.00 -6.40 3.28
C THR A 278 -9.18 -7.63 3.66
N ILE A 279 -9.37 -8.18 4.86
CA ILE A 279 -8.66 -9.37 5.34
C ILE A 279 -9.15 -10.59 4.57
N TRP A 280 -8.23 -11.27 3.89
CA TRP A 280 -8.54 -12.44 3.03
C TRP A 280 -7.89 -13.74 3.53
N THR A 281 -7.02 -13.67 4.53
CA THR A 281 -6.26 -14.81 5.06
C THR A 281 -7.01 -15.55 6.16
N VAL A 282 -7.47 -14.85 7.21
CA VAL A 282 -8.09 -15.45 8.40
C VAL A 282 -9.42 -14.77 8.75
N PRO A 283 -10.39 -15.50 9.34
CA PRO A 283 -11.63 -14.88 9.81
C PRO A 283 -11.40 -14.02 11.05
N ASN A 284 -12.25 -13.00 11.23
CA ASN A 284 -12.18 -12.11 12.39
C ASN A 284 -12.21 -12.91 13.72
N GLY A 285 -11.32 -12.54 14.64
CA GLY A 285 -11.20 -13.14 15.96
C GLY A 285 -10.56 -14.54 15.98
N HIS A 286 -9.94 -14.98 14.88
CA HIS A 286 -9.27 -16.27 14.80
C HIS A 286 -7.79 -16.08 14.51
N GLU A 287 -6.98 -16.89 15.19
CA GLU A 287 -5.53 -16.98 15.02
C GLU A 287 -5.18 -18.34 14.41
N LEU A 288 -4.04 -18.40 13.73
CA LEU A 288 -3.48 -19.66 13.26
C LEU A 288 -2.61 -20.28 14.36
N ASP A 289 -2.58 -21.61 14.43
CA ASP A 289 -1.81 -22.37 15.41
C ASP A 289 -0.37 -22.60 14.91
N ALA A 290 0.61 -21.99 15.58
CA ALA A 290 2.04 -22.10 15.29
C ALA A 290 2.56 -23.56 15.26
N LYS A 291 1.88 -24.50 15.90
CA LYS A 291 2.29 -25.92 15.91
C LYS A 291 1.75 -26.72 14.73
N LYS A 292 0.81 -26.14 13.97
CA LYS A 292 0.10 -26.80 12.86
C LYS A 292 0.58 -26.32 11.50
N CYS A 293 0.12 -27.01 10.47
CA CYS A 293 0.33 -26.60 9.09
C CYS A 293 -0.88 -25.77 8.62
N VAL A 294 -0.70 -25.05 7.52
CA VAL A 294 -1.73 -24.14 7.00
C VAL A 294 -2.33 -24.72 5.72
N ALA A 295 -3.66 -24.69 5.64
CA ALA A 295 -4.37 -25.14 4.47
C ALA A 295 -5.50 -24.19 4.06
N LEU A 296 -5.78 -24.14 2.76
CA LEU A 296 -6.99 -23.58 2.19
C LEU A 296 -7.99 -24.72 1.94
N MET A 297 -9.06 -24.74 2.72
CA MET A 297 -10.04 -25.83 2.68
C MET A 297 -11.12 -25.59 1.62
N ARG A 298 -11.78 -26.65 1.16
CA ARG A 298 -12.81 -26.55 0.11
C ARG A 298 -14.00 -25.72 0.57
N GLU A 299 -14.41 -25.88 1.82
CA GLU A 299 -15.55 -25.21 2.43
C GLU A 299 -15.28 -23.76 2.87
N SER A 300 -14.02 -23.30 2.80
CA SER A 300 -13.60 -21.98 3.27
C SER A 300 -12.76 -21.25 2.23
N LYS A 301 -12.94 -19.94 2.11
CA LYS A 301 -12.04 -19.09 1.31
C LYS A 301 -10.87 -18.53 2.13
N MET A 302 -10.88 -18.77 3.43
CA MET A 302 -9.85 -18.35 4.39
C MET A 302 -9.02 -19.56 4.83
N TRP A 303 -7.79 -19.29 5.23
CA TRP A 303 -6.81 -20.25 5.70
C TRP A 303 -7.24 -20.85 7.04
N GLN A 304 -6.82 -22.10 7.25
CA GLN A 304 -7.09 -22.85 8.48
C GLN A 304 -5.82 -23.55 8.95
N SER A 305 -5.71 -23.71 10.27
CA SER A 305 -4.69 -24.57 10.88
C SER A 305 -5.16 -26.02 10.88
N VAL A 306 -4.35 -26.90 10.32
CA VAL A 306 -4.66 -28.33 10.20
C VAL A 306 -3.44 -29.17 10.61
N ASP A 307 -3.67 -30.39 11.07
CA ASP A 307 -2.58 -31.30 11.43
C ASP A 307 -1.74 -31.61 10.19
N CYS A 308 -0.42 -31.53 10.29
CA CYS A 308 0.49 -31.59 9.12
C CYS A 308 0.46 -32.92 8.34
N ASP A 309 -0.12 -33.96 8.93
CA ASP A 309 -0.34 -35.28 8.35
C ASP A 309 -1.80 -35.50 7.89
N ALA A 310 -2.61 -34.43 7.83
CA ALA A 310 -3.99 -34.51 7.40
C ALA A 310 -4.11 -35.11 5.99
N ALA A 311 -5.00 -36.09 5.86
CA ALA A 311 -5.25 -36.77 4.60
C ALA A 311 -6.14 -35.95 3.67
N ASN A 312 -6.07 -36.24 2.37
CA ASN A 312 -6.90 -35.65 1.32
C ASN A 312 -6.60 -34.17 1.02
N LEU A 313 -5.38 -33.72 1.28
CA LEU A 313 -4.87 -32.42 0.85
C LEU A 313 -3.80 -32.57 -0.23
N VAL A 314 -3.74 -31.59 -1.12
CA VAL A 314 -2.77 -31.50 -2.22
C VAL A 314 -1.98 -30.19 -2.09
N PRO A 315 -0.75 -30.08 -2.61
CA PRO A 315 0.03 -28.85 -2.48
C PRO A 315 -0.43 -27.73 -3.42
N ALA A 316 -0.31 -26.48 -2.97
CA ALA A 316 -0.42 -25.29 -3.81
C ALA A 316 0.90 -25.05 -4.55
N CYS A 317 0.89 -25.20 -5.87
CA CYS A 317 2.07 -25.04 -6.70
C CYS A 317 1.93 -23.78 -7.57
N VAL A 318 2.95 -22.93 -7.60
CA VAL A 318 2.99 -21.73 -8.44
C VAL A 318 4.11 -21.82 -9.47
N ASP A 319 3.90 -21.31 -10.68
CA ASP A 319 4.96 -21.13 -11.68
C ASP A 319 5.91 -20.02 -11.22
N VAL A 320 7.19 -20.34 -11.04
CA VAL A 320 8.20 -19.38 -10.55
C VAL A 320 8.38 -18.16 -11.45
N ASN A 321 8.04 -18.27 -12.74
CA ASN A 321 8.13 -17.15 -13.69
C ASN A 321 6.80 -16.41 -13.88
N HIS A 322 5.70 -16.99 -13.39
CA HIS A 322 4.36 -16.45 -13.54
C HIS A 322 3.61 -16.63 -12.21
N PRO A 323 3.83 -15.75 -11.22
CA PRO A 323 3.36 -15.92 -9.83
C PRO A 323 1.83 -16.04 -9.67
N ARG A 324 1.05 -15.87 -10.76
CA ARG A 324 -0.41 -16.00 -10.75
C ARG A 324 -0.90 -17.26 -11.44
N ARG A 325 0.00 -18.08 -11.98
CA ARG A 325 -0.32 -19.38 -12.55
C ARG A 325 -0.18 -20.46 -11.49
N TRP A 326 -1.27 -20.62 -10.75
CA TRP A 326 -1.42 -21.67 -9.76
C TRP A 326 -1.88 -22.98 -10.38
N GLN A 327 -1.27 -24.07 -9.93
CA GLN A 327 -1.72 -25.44 -10.16
C GLN A 327 -1.75 -26.17 -8.82
N LEU A 328 -2.56 -27.23 -8.76
CA LEU A 328 -2.63 -28.09 -7.59
C LEU A 328 -1.87 -29.38 -7.86
N GLY A 329 -1.24 -29.93 -6.82
CA GLY A 329 -0.63 -31.25 -6.93
C GLY A 329 -1.64 -32.32 -7.35
N SER A 330 -1.16 -33.32 -8.08
CA SER A 330 -2.00 -34.35 -8.70
C SER A 330 -2.46 -35.45 -7.73
N THR A 331 -1.81 -35.56 -6.57
CA THR A 331 -2.06 -36.61 -5.58
C THR A 331 -2.05 -36.02 -4.19
N SER A 332 -2.81 -36.66 -3.28
CA SER A 332 -2.82 -36.25 -1.88
C SER A 332 -1.51 -36.63 -1.21
N VAL A 333 -0.97 -35.70 -0.44
CA VAL A 333 0.31 -35.83 0.28
C VAL A 333 0.19 -35.24 1.67
N VAL A 334 1.10 -35.61 2.56
CA VAL A 334 1.35 -34.86 3.80
C VAL A 334 2.10 -33.58 3.48
N GLU A 335 2.04 -32.57 4.35
CA GLU A 335 2.61 -31.25 4.07
C GLU A 335 4.12 -31.30 3.79
N ALA A 336 4.86 -32.13 4.52
CA ALA A 336 6.31 -32.28 4.34
C ALA A 336 6.73 -32.75 2.92
N ASP A 337 5.83 -33.42 2.19
CA ASP A 337 6.07 -33.92 0.84
C ASP A 337 5.60 -32.92 -0.25
N ALA A 338 4.99 -31.79 0.14
CA ALA A 338 4.41 -30.80 -0.78
C ALA A 338 5.43 -30.24 -1.78
N VAL A 339 6.65 -29.93 -1.32
CA VAL A 339 7.75 -29.42 -2.15
C VAL A 339 8.08 -30.40 -3.27
N ALA A 340 8.28 -31.68 -2.92
CA ALA A 340 8.60 -32.72 -3.89
C ALA A 340 7.44 -32.96 -4.88
N ALA A 341 6.21 -32.90 -4.40
CA ALA A 341 5.02 -33.06 -5.22
C ALA A 341 4.83 -31.92 -6.24
N CYS A 342 5.13 -30.66 -5.87
CA CYS A 342 5.13 -29.55 -6.83
C CYS A 342 6.27 -29.68 -7.85
N ALA A 343 7.48 -30.04 -7.41
CA ALA A 343 8.62 -30.23 -8.29
C ALA A 343 8.44 -31.37 -9.32
N ALA A 344 7.55 -32.32 -9.03
CA ALA A 344 7.23 -33.44 -9.92
C ALA A 344 6.21 -33.09 -11.03
N LEU A 345 5.60 -31.89 -11.02
CA LEU A 345 4.68 -31.47 -12.06
C LEU A 345 5.44 -31.24 -13.38
N SER A 346 4.90 -31.77 -14.48
CA SER A 346 5.55 -31.74 -15.81
C SER A 346 5.47 -30.38 -16.52
N SER A 347 4.77 -29.41 -15.94
CA SER A 347 4.52 -28.08 -16.49
C SER A 347 5.38 -27.05 -15.76
N ALA A 348 6.24 -26.31 -16.47
CA ALA A 348 7.08 -25.22 -15.94
C ALA A 348 7.94 -25.58 -14.69
N ALA A 349 8.72 -24.62 -14.21
CA ALA A 349 9.37 -24.74 -12.91
C ALA A 349 8.34 -24.35 -11.84
N MET A 350 7.73 -25.35 -11.20
CA MET A 350 6.70 -25.13 -10.18
C MET A 350 7.30 -25.21 -8.78
N GLU A 351 6.84 -24.34 -7.89
CA GLU A 351 7.27 -24.27 -6.51
C GLU A 351 6.10 -24.38 -5.54
N TYR A 352 6.30 -25.06 -4.41
CA TYR A 352 5.34 -25.09 -3.32
C TYR A 352 5.32 -23.74 -2.59
N SER A 353 4.18 -23.05 -2.65
CA SER A 353 4.09 -21.66 -2.23
C SER A 353 2.77 -21.34 -1.52
N VAL A 354 2.59 -20.06 -1.18
CA VAL A 354 1.43 -19.47 -0.53
C VAL A 354 0.95 -18.25 -1.35
N PRO A 355 -0.37 -18.01 -1.48
CA PRO A 355 -0.87 -16.81 -2.15
C PRO A 355 -0.31 -15.52 -1.55
N ALA A 356 0.16 -14.60 -2.39
CA ALA A 356 0.68 -13.30 -1.97
C ALA A 356 -0.42 -12.23 -1.77
N CYS A 357 -1.60 -12.45 -2.34
CA CYS A 357 -2.73 -11.52 -2.25
C CYS A 357 -4.09 -12.23 -2.34
N GLY A 358 -5.16 -11.49 -2.06
CA GLY A 358 -6.53 -12.00 -2.13
C GLY A 358 -6.92 -12.57 -3.50
N TYR A 359 -6.35 -12.02 -4.58
CA TYR A 359 -6.60 -12.52 -5.94
C TYR A 359 -6.01 -13.92 -6.16
N GLU A 360 -4.75 -14.12 -5.81
CA GLU A 360 -4.09 -15.44 -5.88
C GLU A 360 -4.81 -16.47 -4.99
N ASN A 361 -5.25 -16.07 -3.80
CA ASN A 361 -6.02 -16.94 -2.90
C ASN A 361 -7.36 -17.35 -3.54
N GLY A 362 -8.04 -16.41 -4.20
CA GLY A 362 -9.26 -16.68 -4.97
C GLY A 362 -9.04 -17.61 -6.16
N LEU A 363 -7.92 -17.46 -6.89
CA LEU A 363 -7.53 -18.34 -7.99
C LEU A 363 -7.29 -19.77 -7.48
N LEU A 364 -6.52 -19.91 -6.39
CA LEU A 364 -6.22 -21.20 -5.79
C LEU A 364 -7.49 -21.91 -5.28
N HIS A 365 -8.38 -21.17 -4.59
CA HIS A 365 -9.68 -21.71 -4.18
C HIS A 365 -10.51 -22.17 -5.38
N SER A 366 -10.52 -21.38 -6.46
CA SER A 366 -11.24 -21.72 -7.69
C SER A 366 -10.67 -23.00 -8.34
N GLN A 367 -9.35 -23.20 -8.33
CA GLN A 367 -8.72 -24.45 -8.78
C GLN A 367 -9.22 -25.65 -7.97
N LEU A 368 -9.23 -25.53 -6.64
CA LEU A 368 -9.71 -26.59 -5.75
C LEU A 368 -11.17 -26.94 -6.04
N ILE A 369 -12.02 -25.92 -6.22
CA ILE A 369 -13.46 -26.11 -6.45
C ILE A 369 -13.76 -26.71 -7.83
N GLN A 370 -13.09 -26.23 -8.88
CA GLN A 370 -13.48 -26.53 -10.27
C GLN A 370 -12.74 -27.72 -10.87
N HIS A 371 -11.50 -27.99 -10.47
CA HIS A 371 -10.62 -28.92 -11.18
C HIS A 371 -10.21 -30.15 -10.37
N VAL A 372 -10.50 -30.18 -9.07
CA VAL A 372 -10.06 -31.26 -8.18
C VAL A 372 -11.25 -32.09 -7.70
N PRO A 373 -11.15 -33.44 -7.68
CA PRO A 373 -12.20 -34.31 -7.17
C PRO A 373 -12.66 -33.94 -5.76
N SER A 374 -13.95 -34.20 -5.47
CA SER A 374 -14.54 -33.94 -4.15
C SER A 374 -13.92 -34.71 -3.00
N SER A 375 -13.14 -35.78 -3.30
CA SER A 375 -12.35 -36.50 -2.31
C SER A 375 -11.21 -35.67 -1.74
N ILE A 376 -10.70 -34.67 -2.47
CA ILE A 376 -9.72 -33.71 -1.96
C ILE A 376 -10.45 -32.59 -1.23
N VAL A 377 -10.13 -32.43 0.04
CA VAL A 377 -10.83 -31.54 0.97
C VAL A 377 -10.13 -30.20 1.13
N GLY A 378 -8.87 -30.08 0.73
CA GLY A 378 -8.11 -28.84 0.88
C GLY A 378 -6.79 -28.83 0.12
N VAL A 379 -6.09 -27.71 0.26
CA VAL A 379 -4.81 -27.44 -0.36
C VAL A 379 -3.81 -26.98 0.69
N TRP A 380 -2.62 -27.59 0.72
CA TRP A 380 -1.52 -27.16 1.58
C TRP A 380 -0.96 -25.81 1.13
N LEU A 381 -0.64 -24.93 2.08
CA LEU A 381 -0.03 -23.62 1.84
C LEU A 381 1.32 -23.53 2.54
N ASN A 382 2.36 -23.08 1.83
CA ASN A 382 3.70 -22.90 2.39
C ASN A 382 3.78 -21.67 3.31
N ALA A 383 3.08 -21.71 4.45
CA ALA A 383 2.92 -20.60 5.36
C ALA A 383 3.29 -20.93 6.82
N LYS A 384 3.76 -22.14 7.10
CA LYS A 384 4.03 -22.60 8.46
C LYS A 384 5.11 -21.78 9.16
N SER A 385 6.18 -21.42 8.46
CA SER A 385 7.24 -20.56 9.02
C SER A 385 6.67 -19.20 9.39
N PHE A 386 5.96 -18.54 8.48
CA PHE A 386 5.29 -17.26 8.72
C PHE A 386 4.34 -17.31 9.93
N VAL A 387 3.51 -18.34 10.02
CA VAL A 387 2.59 -18.52 11.16
C VAL A 387 3.37 -18.75 12.45
N SER A 388 4.47 -19.49 12.40
CA SER A 388 5.33 -19.68 13.57
C SER A 388 5.93 -18.36 14.03
N ASP A 389 6.42 -17.53 13.11
CA ASP A 389 7.03 -16.23 13.45
C ASP A 389 6.01 -15.25 14.05
N VAL A 390 4.77 -15.24 13.53
CA VAL A 390 3.70 -14.34 14.00
C VAL A 390 3.05 -14.81 15.30
N TYR A 391 2.83 -16.12 15.47
CA TYR A 391 1.99 -16.66 16.57
C TYR A 391 2.75 -17.49 17.62
N SER A 392 4.07 -17.69 17.48
CA SER A 392 4.84 -18.35 18.54
C SER A 392 4.93 -17.45 19.76
N THR A 393 4.37 -17.94 20.87
CA THR A 393 4.31 -17.21 22.14
C THR A 393 5.55 -17.40 23.04
N ASP A 394 6.62 -18.04 22.53
CA ASP A 394 7.83 -18.31 23.30
C ASP A 394 9.13 -17.89 22.55
N GLU A 395 9.93 -17.06 23.25
CA GLU A 395 11.37 -16.77 23.09
C GLU A 395 11.84 -15.74 22.03
N ASN A 396 11.71 -14.45 22.39
CA ASN A 396 12.73 -13.41 22.11
C ASN A 396 14.06 -13.73 22.85
N GLN A 397 14.66 -14.90 22.58
CA GLN A 397 16.05 -15.23 22.94
C GLN A 397 16.68 -15.97 21.75
N ASP A 398 17.84 -15.50 21.30
CA ASP A 398 18.66 -16.05 20.20
C ASP A 398 18.29 -15.74 18.74
N PHE A 399 18.02 -14.45 18.44
CA PHE A 399 18.39 -13.90 17.13
C PHE A 399 19.84 -13.39 17.17
N THR A 400 20.84 -14.29 17.10
CA THR A 400 22.24 -13.82 16.97
C THR A 400 23.15 -14.68 16.09
N LEU A 401 22.68 -15.78 15.49
CA LEU A 401 23.58 -16.69 14.76
C LEU A 401 23.28 -16.88 13.27
N VAL A 402 22.09 -16.52 12.78
CA VAL A 402 21.76 -16.65 11.34
C VAL A 402 22.08 -15.36 10.54
N ALA A 403 22.21 -14.23 11.23
CA ALA A 403 22.49 -12.93 10.59
C ALA A 403 23.93 -12.79 10.04
N GLN A 404 24.88 -13.62 10.46
CA GLN A 404 26.29 -13.46 10.06
C GLN A 404 26.65 -14.05 8.69
N GLU A 405 25.88 -15.01 8.16
CA GLU A 405 26.18 -15.61 6.85
C GLU A 405 25.48 -14.89 5.67
N SER A 406 24.33 -14.22 5.88
CA SER A 406 23.63 -13.49 4.81
C SER A 406 24.14 -12.05 4.60
N VAL A 407 24.77 -11.44 5.61
CA VAL A 407 25.34 -10.08 5.53
C VAL A 407 26.49 -10.00 4.53
N ALA A 408 27.22 -11.10 4.31
CA ALA A 408 28.31 -11.13 3.33
C ALA A 408 27.81 -11.08 1.88
N GLN A 409 26.65 -11.67 1.54
CA GLN A 409 26.15 -11.72 0.17
C GLN A 409 25.42 -10.43 -0.26
N ILE A 410 24.80 -9.69 0.67
CA ILE A 410 24.09 -8.45 0.35
C ILE A 410 25.05 -7.26 0.25
N HIS A 411 26.13 -7.24 1.02
CA HIS A 411 27.17 -6.23 0.83
C HIS A 411 27.79 -6.33 -0.57
N ASP A 412 27.97 -7.52 -1.13
CA ASP A 412 28.48 -7.70 -2.50
C ASP A 412 27.49 -7.25 -3.60
N MET A 413 26.18 -7.21 -3.32
CA MET A 413 25.18 -6.64 -4.25
C MET A 413 25.13 -5.10 -4.22
N ILE A 414 25.45 -4.49 -3.08
CA ILE A 414 25.36 -3.03 -2.89
C ILE A 414 26.74 -2.34 -3.11
N SER A 415 27.83 -3.09 -3.20
CA SER A 415 29.20 -2.54 -3.33
C SER A 415 29.87 -2.74 -4.69
N VAL A 416 29.11 -2.93 -5.77
CA VAL A 416 29.66 -2.81 -7.12
C VAL A 416 29.73 -1.31 -7.49
N GLU A 417 30.94 -0.76 -7.47
CA GLU A 417 31.31 0.61 -7.92
C GLU A 417 30.74 1.00 -9.29
#